data_AF-A0A8S8ZAE7-F1
#
_entry.id   AF-A0A8S8ZAE7-F1
#
_cell.length_a   1.000
_cell.length_b   1.000
_cell.length_c   1.000
_cell.angle_alpha   90.00
_cell.angle_beta   90.00
_cell.angle_gamma   90.00
#
_symmetry.space_group_name_H-M   'P 1'
#
loop_
_entity.id
_entity.type
_entity.pdbx_description
1 polymer ?
#
loop_
_entity_poly.entity_id
_entity_poly.type
_entity_poly.pdbx_seq_one_letter_code
_entity_poly.pdbx_strand_id
1 'polypeptide(L)'
;MVLFTLNPEADKGVQRPCIVGKGITFDTGGISIKPSGGMWDMKYDMCGAATVFGLMEALHATGYERRVNGVACLAENMPGSGAYRPGDVFETYSGKTVEVFSTDAEGRNVLADGLWKAASSTPSTSST
;
A
#
# COMPACT_ATOMS: atom_id res chain seq x y z
N MET A 1 3.26 5.11 5.11
CA MET A 1 2.85 3.69 5.30
C MET A 1 2.45 3.46 6.75
N VAL A 2 1.30 2.82 7.00
CA VAL A 2 0.79 2.47 8.34
C VAL A 2 0.69 0.95 8.45
N LEU A 3 1.11 0.39 9.58
CA LEU A 3 1.10 -1.05 9.84
C LEU A 3 0.09 -1.37 10.95
N PHE A 4 -0.82 -2.29 10.67
CA PHE A 4 -1.79 -2.82 11.63
C PHE A 4 -1.37 -4.23 12.03
N THR A 5 -1.48 -4.56 13.32
CA THR A 5 -1.26 -5.92 13.81
C THR A 5 -2.34 -6.26 14.83
N LEU A 6 -3.15 -7.26 14.50
CA LEU A 6 -4.14 -7.84 15.40
C LEU A 6 -3.55 -9.11 16.01
N ASN A 7 -3.66 -9.26 17.33
CA ASN A 7 -3.16 -10.41 18.10
C ASN A 7 -1.67 -10.72 17.84
N PRO A 8 -0.74 -9.81 18.20
CA PRO A 8 0.69 -9.95 17.89
C PRO A 8 1.34 -11.20 18.50
N GLU A 9 0.78 -11.71 19.60
CA GLU A 9 1.30 -12.88 20.30
C GLU A 9 0.78 -14.22 19.73
N ALA A 10 -0.27 -14.19 18.91
CA ALA A 10 -0.81 -15.38 18.24
C ALA A 10 0.02 -15.77 17.01
N ASP A 11 -0.07 -17.05 16.61
CA ASP A 11 0.48 -17.60 15.37
C ASP A 11 1.97 -17.23 15.11
N LYS A 12 2.79 -17.25 16.17
CA LYS A 12 4.23 -17.02 16.06
C LYS A 12 4.88 -18.13 15.22
N GLY A 13 5.69 -17.75 14.24
CA GLY A 13 6.37 -18.70 13.34
C GLY A 13 5.45 -19.36 12.31
N VAL A 14 4.16 -19.02 12.27
CA VAL A 14 3.18 -19.56 11.32
C VAL A 14 2.91 -18.54 10.21
N GLN A 15 2.72 -19.03 8.98
CA GLN A 15 2.27 -18.20 7.87
C GLN A 15 0.87 -17.65 8.15
N ARG A 16 0.68 -16.36 7.90
CA ARG A 16 -0.52 -15.62 8.30
C ARG A 16 -0.94 -14.61 7.23
N PRO A 17 -2.22 -14.25 7.17
CA PRO A 17 -2.70 -13.25 6.22
C PRO A 17 -2.10 -11.87 6.53
N CYS A 18 -1.68 -11.18 5.47
CA CYS A 18 -1.30 -9.78 5.49
C CYS A 18 -2.03 -9.06 4.35
N ILE A 19 -2.91 -8.12 4.68
CA ILE A 19 -3.71 -7.40 3.69
C ILE A 19 -3.06 -6.06 3.41
N VAL A 20 -2.75 -5.79 2.14
CA VAL A 20 -2.08 -4.56 1.70
C VAL A 20 -3.03 -3.72 0.86
N GLY A 21 -3.20 -2.45 1.22
CA GLY A 21 -4.14 -1.54 0.57
C GLY A 21 -3.45 -0.30 -0.02
N LYS A 22 -3.77 0.03 -1.28
CA LYS A 22 -3.44 1.32 -1.90
C LYS A 22 -4.14 2.44 -1.12
N GLY A 23 -3.38 3.46 -0.76
CA GLY A 23 -3.82 4.53 0.12
C GLY A 23 -3.54 5.93 -0.42
N ILE A 24 -3.73 6.17 -1.72
CA ILE A 24 -3.49 7.50 -2.27
C ILE A 24 -4.66 8.40 -1.84
N THR A 25 -4.43 9.31 -0.90
CA THR A 25 -5.50 10.10 -0.27
C THR A 25 -6.12 11.11 -1.23
N PHE A 26 -5.33 11.57 -2.20
CA PHE A 26 -5.80 12.28 -3.37
C PHE A 26 -4.83 12.07 -4.53
N ASP A 27 -5.37 11.78 -5.71
CA ASP A 27 -4.60 11.49 -6.92
C ASP A 27 -4.95 12.45 -8.06
N THR A 28 -4.09 13.44 -8.29
CA THR A 28 -4.23 14.29 -9.49
C THR A 28 -3.57 13.66 -10.73
N GLY A 29 -2.86 12.54 -10.56
CA GLY A 29 -1.97 11.93 -11.55
C GLY A 29 -0.55 12.46 -11.58
N GLY A 30 -0.20 13.44 -10.74
CA GLY A 30 1.14 14.05 -10.72
C GLY A 30 1.44 14.88 -11.98
N ILE A 31 2.63 14.71 -12.56
CA ILE A 31 3.03 15.40 -13.81
C ILE A 31 2.21 14.91 -15.02
N SER A 32 1.87 13.63 -15.06
CA SER A 32 0.87 13.02 -15.95
C SER A 32 -0.56 13.37 -15.48
N ILE A 33 -0.86 14.66 -15.42
CA ILE A 33 -2.07 15.21 -14.79
C ILE A 33 -3.36 14.66 -15.41
N LYS A 34 -4.32 14.28 -14.55
CA LYS A 34 -5.66 13.87 -14.96
C LYS A 34 -6.46 15.06 -15.51
N PRO A 35 -7.44 14.82 -16.40
CA PRO A 35 -8.44 15.82 -16.77
C PRO A 35 -9.24 16.31 -15.55
N SER A 36 -9.78 17.53 -15.61
CA SER A 36 -10.57 18.10 -14.50
C SER A 36 -11.88 17.34 -14.23
N GLY A 37 -12.48 16.74 -15.26
CA GLY A 37 -13.70 15.96 -15.12
C GLY A 37 -13.47 14.70 -14.30
N GLY A 38 -14.18 14.56 -13.17
CA GLY A 38 -14.07 13.39 -12.29
C GLY A 38 -12.89 13.41 -11.31
N MET A 39 -12.03 14.44 -11.34
CA MET A 39 -10.87 14.54 -10.43
C MET A 39 -11.30 14.59 -8.95
N TRP A 40 -12.48 15.14 -8.65
CA TRP A 40 -13.03 15.16 -7.29
C TRP A 40 -13.18 13.76 -6.67
N ASP A 41 -13.45 12.76 -7.51
CA ASP A 41 -13.63 11.37 -7.07
C ASP A 41 -12.29 10.69 -6.77
N MET A 42 -11.15 11.30 -7.08
CA MET A 42 -9.82 10.75 -6.76
C MET A 42 -9.49 10.78 -5.27
N LYS A 43 -10.35 11.39 -4.44
CA LYS A 43 -10.35 11.14 -2.99
C LYS A 43 -10.67 9.68 -2.62
N TYR A 44 -11.24 8.90 -3.54
CA TYR A 44 -11.52 7.48 -3.37
C TYR A 44 -10.32 6.59 -3.70
N ASP A 45 -9.18 7.16 -4.13
CA ASP A 45 -7.99 6.40 -4.52
C ASP A 45 -7.22 5.78 -3.32
N MET A 46 -7.81 5.95 -2.12
CA MET A 46 -7.42 5.34 -0.86
C MET A 46 -8.39 4.25 -0.37
N CYS A 47 -9.42 3.90 -1.15
CA CYS A 47 -10.42 2.89 -0.76
C CYS A 47 -9.81 1.53 -0.43
N GLY A 48 -8.66 1.19 -1.04
CA GLY A 48 -7.91 -0.02 -0.69
C GLY A 48 -7.43 0.01 0.76
N ALA A 49 -6.78 1.10 1.19
CA ALA A 49 -6.35 1.31 2.57
C ALA A 49 -7.54 1.43 3.54
N ALA A 50 -8.63 2.08 3.13
CA ALA A 50 -9.86 2.14 3.91
C ALA A 50 -10.44 0.75 4.17
N THR A 51 -10.43 -0.12 3.15
CA THR A 51 -10.88 -1.51 3.27
C THR A 51 -9.99 -2.31 4.22
N VAL A 52 -8.66 -2.11 4.17
CA VAL A 52 -7.73 -2.72 5.14
C VAL A 52 -8.09 -2.30 6.56
N PHE A 53 -8.26 -1.00 6.80
CA PHE A 53 -8.61 -0.48 8.12
C PHE A 53 -9.95 -1.04 8.62
N GLY A 54 -11.00 -0.98 7.81
CA GLY A 54 -12.33 -1.49 8.16
C GLY A 54 -12.34 -3.00 8.43
N LEU A 55 -11.53 -3.78 7.70
CA LEU A 55 -11.35 -5.21 7.99
C LEU A 55 -10.71 -5.42 9.37
N MET A 56 -9.66 -4.68 9.69
CA MET A 56 -8.97 -4.81 10.98
C MET A 56 -9.90 -4.42 12.14
N GLU A 57 -10.70 -3.36 11.97
CA GLU A 57 -11.71 -2.93 12.92
C GLU A 57 -12.78 -4.03 13.13
N ALA A 58 -13.33 -4.58 12.06
CA ALA A 58 -14.35 -5.63 12.13
C ALA A 58 -13.84 -6.90 12.82
N LEU A 59 -12.60 -7.33 12.51
CA LEU A 59 -11.97 -8.48 13.16
C LEU A 59 -11.77 -8.24 14.66
N HIS A 60 -11.35 -7.03 15.04
CA HIS A 60 -11.22 -6.68 16.46
C HIS A 60 -12.57 -6.68 17.17
N ALA A 61 -13.58 -6.03 16.58
CA ALA A 61 -14.93 -5.92 17.15
C ALA A 61 -15.64 -7.28 17.32
N THR A 62 -15.30 -8.26 16.48
CA THR A 62 -15.86 -9.62 16.55
C THR A 62 -15.09 -10.56 17.49
N GLY A 63 -14.02 -10.08 18.16
CA GLY A 63 -13.21 -10.90 19.04
C GLY A 63 -12.39 -11.96 18.31
N TYR A 64 -12.03 -11.73 17.04
CA TYR A 64 -11.19 -12.65 16.29
C TYR A 64 -9.85 -12.87 16.99
N GLU A 65 -9.47 -14.13 17.25
CA GLU A 65 -8.35 -14.48 18.13
C GLU A 65 -7.03 -14.78 17.41
N ARG A 66 -7.05 -15.01 16.10
CA ARG A 66 -5.84 -15.34 15.32
C ARG A 66 -5.10 -14.09 14.84
N ARG A 67 -3.85 -14.26 14.41
CA ARG A 67 -3.03 -13.12 13.97
C ARG A 67 -3.39 -12.69 12.55
N VAL A 68 -3.60 -11.39 12.38
CA VAL A 68 -3.81 -10.74 11.07
C VAL A 68 -2.98 -9.47 11.03
N ASN A 69 -2.29 -9.27 9.92
CA ASN A 69 -1.55 -8.05 9.66
C ASN A 69 -2.22 -7.22 8.56
N GLY A 70 -2.08 -5.91 8.64
CA GLY A 70 -2.53 -4.98 7.61
C GLY A 70 -1.46 -3.96 7.27
N VAL A 71 -1.40 -3.52 6.01
CA VAL A 71 -0.52 -2.44 5.53
C VAL A 71 -1.35 -1.46 4.73
N ALA A 72 -1.34 -0.19 5.14
CA ALA A 72 -1.91 0.91 4.36
C ALA A 72 -0.78 1.76 3.75
N CYS A 73 -0.71 1.76 2.43
CA CYS A 73 0.27 2.52 1.66
C CYS A 73 -0.23 3.95 1.41
N LEU A 74 -0.18 4.79 2.45
CA LEU A 74 -0.70 6.17 2.42
C LEU A 74 0.29 7.17 1.78
N ALA A 75 -0.18 7.96 0.82
CA ALA A 75 0.53 9.09 0.18
C ALA A 75 -0.46 10.01 -0.58
N GLU A 76 0.01 11.15 -1.09
CA GLU A 76 -0.69 11.96 -2.10
C GLU A 76 0.10 11.94 -3.43
N ASN A 77 -0.60 12.04 -4.56
CA ASN A 77 0.01 12.21 -5.87
C ASN A 77 -0.36 13.57 -6.46
N MET A 78 0.60 14.49 -6.46
CA MET A 78 0.42 15.90 -6.80
C MET A 78 1.52 16.39 -7.74
N PRO A 79 1.23 17.29 -8.71
CA PRO A 79 2.26 17.97 -9.46
C PRO A 79 3.00 18.95 -8.55
N GLY A 80 4.30 19.10 -8.78
CA GLY A 80 5.13 20.06 -8.06
C GLY A 80 6.58 19.98 -8.53
N SER A 81 7.40 20.93 -8.09
CA SER A 81 8.83 20.96 -8.46
C SER A 81 9.63 19.76 -7.94
N GLY A 82 9.13 19.08 -6.90
CA GLY A 82 9.71 17.86 -6.34
C GLY A 82 8.97 16.58 -6.74
N ALA A 83 8.00 16.64 -7.66
CA ALA A 83 7.31 15.45 -8.14
C ALA A 83 8.26 14.59 -8.99
N TYR A 84 8.14 13.27 -8.86
CA TYR A 84 8.78 12.35 -9.80
C TYR A 84 8.14 12.50 -11.19
N ARG A 85 8.90 12.23 -12.24
CA ARG A 85 8.60 12.61 -13.62
C ARG A 85 8.53 11.37 -14.52
N PRO A 86 7.81 11.46 -15.65
CA PRO A 86 7.97 10.49 -16.72
C PRO A 86 9.44 10.36 -17.14
N GLY A 87 9.94 9.13 -17.20
CA GLY A 87 11.33 8.77 -17.47
C GLY A 87 12.24 8.68 -16.24
N ASP A 88 11.79 9.10 -15.05
CA ASP A 88 12.56 8.86 -13.83
C ASP A 88 12.62 7.34 -13.54
N VAL A 89 13.79 6.90 -13.07
CA VAL A 89 14.01 5.52 -12.64
C VAL A 89 14.40 5.54 -11.17
N PHE A 90 13.65 4.83 -10.33
CA PHE A 90 13.94 4.74 -8.90
C PHE A 90 14.06 3.29 -8.44
N GLU A 91 14.81 3.08 -7.36
CA GLU A 91 14.95 1.80 -6.69
C GLU A 91 13.79 1.58 -5.70
N THR A 92 13.21 0.38 -5.73
CA THR A 92 12.17 -0.08 -4.80
C THR A 92 12.79 -0.73 -3.58
N TYR A 93 11.99 -0.99 -2.54
CA TYR A 93 12.45 -1.72 -1.35
C TYR A 93 12.96 -3.14 -1.64
N SER A 94 12.60 -3.71 -2.78
CA SER A 94 13.11 -5.01 -3.23
C SER A 94 14.54 -4.96 -3.81
N GLY A 95 15.12 -3.77 -3.98
CA GLY A 95 16.37 -3.53 -4.70
C GLY A 95 16.22 -3.54 -6.23
N LYS A 96 15.02 -3.79 -6.74
CA LYS A 96 14.70 -3.66 -8.18
C LYS A 96 14.43 -2.20 -8.53
N THR A 97 14.73 -1.82 -9.76
CA THR A 97 14.40 -0.50 -10.29
C THR A 97 13.09 -0.50 -11.07
N VAL A 98 12.40 0.65 -11.08
CA VAL A 98 11.18 0.91 -11.85
C VAL A 98 11.37 2.19 -12.64
N GLU A 99 11.17 2.11 -13.96
CA GLU A 99 11.02 3.28 -14.82
C GLU A 99 9.58 3.78 -14.78
N VAL A 100 9.40 5.07 -14.60
CA VAL A 100 8.10 5.72 -14.57
C VAL A 100 7.71 6.14 -15.98
N PHE A 101 6.85 5.37 -16.65
CA PHE A 101 6.27 5.84 -17.90
C PHE A 101 5.20 6.92 -17.68
N SER A 102 4.34 6.73 -16.68
CA SER A 102 3.29 7.68 -16.29
C SER A 102 3.28 7.86 -14.78
N THR A 103 3.21 9.10 -14.31
CA THR A 103 3.13 9.38 -12.86
C THR A 103 1.73 9.10 -12.31
N ASP A 104 0.74 8.89 -13.17
CA ASP A 104 -0.64 8.45 -12.87
C ASP A 104 -0.76 6.93 -12.66
N ALA A 105 0.38 6.23 -12.71
CA ALA A 105 0.48 4.81 -12.38
C ALA A 105 1.08 4.59 -10.97
N GLU A 106 0.98 5.58 -10.08
CA GLU A 106 1.59 5.65 -8.75
C GLU A 106 1.18 4.50 -7.83
N GLY A 107 -0.06 4.01 -7.96
CA GLY A 107 -0.60 2.98 -7.09
C GLY A 107 0.26 1.71 -7.07
N ARG A 108 0.81 1.30 -8.21
CA ARG A 108 1.69 0.11 -8.27
C ARG A 108 3.03 0.35 -7.57
N ASN A 109 3.51 1.59 -7.55
CA ASN A 109 4.80 1.95 -6.96
C ASN A 109 4.71 1.86 -5.43
N VAL A 110 3.67 2.47 -4.84
CA VAL A 110 3.44 2.38 -3.38
C VAL A 110 3.08 0.95 -2.93
N LEU A 111 2.43 0.17 -3.81
CA LEU A 111 2.11 -1.24 -3.53
C LEU A 111 3.34 -2.15 -3.65
N ALA A 112 4.29 -1.87 -4.53
CA ALA A 112 5.51 -2.67 -4.66
C ALA A 112 6.26 -2.72 -3.31
N ASP A 113 6.46 -1.56 -2.69
CA ASP A 113 7.12 -1.47 -1.37
C ASP A 113 6.23 -2.02 -0.25
N GLY A 114 4.92 -1.80 -0.31
CA GLY A 114 3.96 -2.36 0.66
C GLY A 114 3.93 -3.89 0.66
N LEU A 115 3.92 -4.51 -0.52
CA LEU A 115 3.96 -5.96 -0.70
C LEU A 115 5.31 -6.53 -0.25
N TRP A 116 6.41 -5.86 -0.56
CA TRP A 116 7.72 -6.26 -0.07
C TRP A 116 7.77 -6.21 1.46
N LYS A 117 7.25 -5.14 2.07
CA LYS A 117 7.16 -5.01 3.53
C LYS A 117 6.31 -6.13 4.13
N ALA A 118 5.17 -6.46 3.52
CA ALA A 118 4.31 -7.56 3.96
C ALA A 118 5.04 -8.92 3.89
N ALA A 119 5.75 -9.20 2.80
CA ALA A 119 6.54 -10.42 2.63
C ALA A 119 7.65 -10.54 3.69
N SER A 120 8.41 -9.46 3.92
CA SER A 120 9.50 -9.43 4.93
C SER A 120 9.00 -9.63 6.37
N SER A 121 7.71 -9.40 6.63
CA SER A 121 7.08 -9.53 7.95
C SER A 121 6.43 -10.90 8.18
N THR A 122 6.47 -11.79 7.17
CA THR A 122 5.99 -13.16 7.24
C THR A 122 7.15 -14.07 7.61
N PRO A 123 7.02 -14.94 8.63
CA PRO A 123 8.06 -15.93 8.89
C PRO A 123 8.22 -16.81 7.65
N SER A 124 9.43 -16.86 7.08
CA SER A 124 9.74 -17.79 5.99
C SER A 124 9.56 -19.20 6.53
N THR A 125 8.60 -19.96 6.00
CA THR A 125 8.67 -21.41 6.11
C THR A 125 9.99 -21.81 5.47
N SER A 126 10.93 -22.31 6.29
CA SER A 126 12.14 -22.95 5.81
C SER A 126 11.74 -23.94 4.71
N SER A 127 12.26 -23.71 3.51
CA SER A 127 12.16 -24.60 2.37
C SER A 127 12.57 -26.02 2.77
N THR A 128 11.60 -26.93 2.82
CA THR A 128 11.78 -28.33 2.45
C THR A 128 11.30 -28.51 1.02
#